data_AF-A0A519KQ92-F1
#
_entry.id   AF-A0A519KQ92-F1
#
_cell.length_a   1.000
_cell.length_b   1.000
_cell.length_c   1.000
_cell.angle_alpha   90.00
_cell.angle_beta   90.00
_cell.angle_gamma   90.00
#
_symmetry.space_group_name_H-M   'P 1'
#
loop_
_entity.id
_entity.type
_entity.pdbx_description
1 polymer ?
#
loop_
_entity_poly.entity_id
_entity_poly.type
_entity_poly.pdbx_seq_one_letter_code
_entity_poly.pdbx_strand_id
1 'polypeptide(L)'
;MWTKYFWLVPICFLTLACHWKEAEKFTDKNEKRTKDTISLLNLVKSYEPKKFRGKVPQQFYDNRGAFDFWRYPLVYPYSIGCIDVRDYGSIYSDKDKTNYDEGGSIQPLTDYFDKFTFDKVHFVATKCRSPFDRDTVEISDQYFVFSFANGTSKNIKGLGNLKKELKNMKFSGDTTFMTIREYGQKL
;
A
#
# COMPACT_ATOMS: atom_id res chain seq x y z
N MET A 1 22.62 -26.26 79.06
CA MET A 1 21.40 -26.10 79.88
C MET A 1 20.34 -25.47 78.98
N TRP A 2 19.31 -26.15 78.46
CA TRP A 2 18.09 -26.69 79.13
C TRP A 2 17.41 -25.61 79.99
N THR A 3 16.13 -25.22 79.86
CA THR A 3 14.93 -25.84 79.23
C THR A 3 13.72 -24.85 79.28
N LYS A 4 12.84 -24.89 78.24
CA LYS A 4 11.35 -24.95 78.18
C LYS A 4 10.50 -24.02 79.09
N TYR A 5 9.32 -23.45 78.72
CA TYR A 5 8.08 -23.89 78.04
C TYR A 5 7.34 -22.60 77.54
N PHE A 6 6.56 -22.46 76.45
CA PHE A 6 5.46 -23.17 75.76
C PHE A 6 4.02 -22.92 76.32
N TRP A 7 3.08 -22.69 75.37
CA TRP A 7 1.60 -22.51 75.42
C TRP A 7 1.14 -21.03 75.54
N LEU A 8 0.21 -20.47 74.75
CA LEU A 8 -0.88 -21.01 73.92
C LEU A 8 -1.47 -19.93 72.96
N VAL A 9 -2.10 -20.40 71.90
CA VAL A 9 -2.81 -19.70 70.81
C VAL A 9 -4.33 -19.59 71.12
N PRO A 10 -5.05 -18.61 70.54
CA PRO A 10 -6.19 -18.96 69.65
C PRO A 10 -6.18 -18.10 68.38
N ILE A 11 -6.03 -18.67 67.18
CA ILE A 11 -7.10 -19.05 66.22
C ILE A 11 -8.31 -18.11 66.26
N CYS A 12 -8.44 -17.28 65.22
CA CYS A 12 -9.75 -16.98 64.66
C CYS A 12 -9.68 -16.89 63.13
N PHE A 13 -10.48 -17.75 62.52
CA PHE A 13 -10.76 -17.84 61.10
C PHE A 13 -11.51 -16.59 60.63
N LEU A 14 -11.15 -16.04 59.47
CA LEU A 14 -12.13 -15.48 58.56
C LEU A 14 -11.64 -15.62 57.12
N THR A 15 -12.22 -16.62 56.48
CA THR A 15 -12.21 -16.88 55.05
C THR A 15 -12.92 -15.73 54.32
N LEU A 16 -12.28 -15.19 53.30
CA LEU A 16 -12.97 -14.67 52.12
C LEU A 16 -12.23 -15.18 50.89
N ALA A 17 -12.77 -16.27 50.36
CA ALA A 17 -12.50 -16.71 49.02
C ALA A 17 -12.89 -15.58 48.05
N CYS A 18 -11.96 -15.14 47.22
CA CYS A 18 -12.30 -14.48 45.96
C CYS A 18 -11.62 -15.24 44.83
N HIS A 19 -12.34 -16.24 44.36
CA HIS A 19 -12.11 -16.95 43.12
C HIS A 19 -12.90 -16.18 42.06
N TRP A 20 -12.28 -15.25 41.34
CA TRP A 20 -12.86 -14.67 40.13
C TRP A 20 -11.87 -14.81 38.97
N LYS A 21 -12.13 -15.90 38.25
CA LYS A 21 -11.89 -16.09 36.83
C LYS A 21 -12.77 -15.07 36.10
N GLU A 22 -12.20 -14.19 35.29
CA GLU A 22 -12.71 -13.90 33.95
C GLU A 22 -11.74 -13.00 33.19
N ALA A 23 -11.46 -13.42 31.96
CA ALA A 23 -10.69 -12.70 30.98
C ALA A 23 -11.23 -11.27 30.85
N GLU A 24 -10.36 -10.27 31.01
CA GLU A 24 -10.65 -8.95 30.51
C GLU A 24 -10.88 -9.10 29.01
N LYS A 25 -12.15 -8.99 28.64
CA LYS A 25 -12.59 -8.83 27.27
C LYS A 25 -11.72 -7.74 26.65
N PHE A 26 -11.00 -8.09 25.60
CA PHE A 26 -10.59 -7.16 24.56
C PHE A 26 -11.88 -6.60 23.93
N THR A 27 -12.58 -5.72 24.66
CA THR A 27 -13.62 -4.87 24.10
C THR A 27 -12.91 -3.82 23.26
N ASP A 28 -12.81 -4.19 22.00
CA ASP A 28 -13.08 -3.32 20.86
C ASP A 28 -12.39 -1.95 20.87
N LYS A 29 -11.09 -1.95 20.57
CA LYS A 29 -10.40 -0.78 20.03
C LYS A 29 -10.87 -0.43 18.59
N ASN A 30 -12.15 -0.64 18.23
CA ASN A 30 -12.76 -0.01 17.05
C ASN A 30 -13.25 1.42 17.31
N GLU A 31 -13.22 1.92 18.54
CA GLU A 31 -13.78 3.24 18.83
C GLU A 31 -12.74 4.37 18.73
N LYS A 32 -12.08 4.41 17.58
CA LYS A 32 -11.54 5.64 16.97
C LYS A 32 -11.32 5.42 15.48
N ARG A 33 -12.34 4.94 14.76
CA ARG A 33 -12.44 5.17 13.31
C ARG A 33 -12.59 6.67 13.09
N THR A 34 -11.47 7.31 12.80
CA THR A 34 -11.40 8.65 12.25
C THR A 34 -12.38 8.78 11.09
N LYS A 35 -13.05 9.91 11.05
CA LYS A 35 -14.20 10.29 10.23
C LYS A 35 -13.90 10.44 8.72
N ASP A 36 -12.83 9.82 8.19
CA ASP A 36 -12.27 10.06 6.86
C ASP A 36 -11.80 8.78 6.12
N THR A 37 -12.39 7.61 6.37
CA THR A 37 -12.02 6.40 5.61
C THR A 37 -12.74 6.37 4.26
N ILE A 38 -12.37 7.26 3.33
CA ILE A 38 -12.62 7.02 1.90
C ILE A 38 -11.81 5.77 1.55
N SER A 39 -12.46 4.69 1.11
CA SER A 39 -11.74 3.51 0.63
C SER A 39 -10.78 3.93 -0.49
N LEU A 40 -9.60 3.31 -0.58
CA LEU A 40 -8.62 3.69 -1.60
C LEU A 40 -9.20 3.59 -3.01
N LEU A 41 -10.11 2.64 -3.22
CA LEU A 41 -10.89 2.53 -4.44
C LEU A 41 -11.75 3.77 -4.74
N ASN A 42 -12.42 4.34 -3.74
CA ASN A 42 -13.18 5.58 -3.90
C ASN A 42 -12.26 6.76 -4.21
N LEU A 43 -11.05 6.81 -3.63
CA LEU A 43 -10.05 7.81 -3.99
C LEU A 43 -9.65 7.68 -5.46
N VAL A 44 -9.33 6.46 -5.92
CA VAL A 44 -8.96 6.19 -7.32
C VAL A 44 -10.08 6.56 -8.29
N LYS A 45 -11.34 6.22 -7.97
CA LYS A 45 -12.52 6.65 -8.74
C LYS A 45 -12.68 8.17 -8.76
N SER A 46 -12.37 8.86 -7.66
CA SER A 46 -12.43 10.34 -7.61
C SER A 46 -11.41 11.03 -8.53
N TYR A 47 -10.36 10.32 -8.94
CA TYR A 47 -9.32 10.83 -9.82
C TYR A 47 -9.63 10.63 -11.32
N GLU A 48 -10.79 10.07 -11.67
CA GLU A 48 -11.21 9.88 -13.06
C GLU A 48 -11.03 11.16 -13.92
N PRO A 49 -10.26 11.09 -15.03
CA PRO A 49 -10.15 12.21 -15.95
C PRO A 49 -11.50 12.59 -16.53
N LYS A 50 -11.76 13.90 -16.70
CA LYS A 50 -13.04 14.43 -17.22
C LYS A 50 -13.49 13.73 -18.51
N LYS A 51 -12.57 13.38 -19.42
CA LYS A 51 -12.86 12.70 -20.69
C LYS A 51 -13.47 11.30 -20.54
N PHE A 52 -13.22 10.63 -19.41
CA PHE A 52 -13.65 9.25 -19.15
C PHE A 52 -14.67 9.13 -18.01
N ARG A 53 -15.03 10.25 -17.38
CA ARG A 53 -15.93 10.25 -16.21
C ARG A 53 -17.24 9.52 -16.51
N GLY A 54 -17.55 8.52 -15.69
CA GLY A 54 -18.76 7.69 -15.85
C GLY A 54 -18.76 6.76 -17.06
N LYS A 55 -17.64 6.66 -17.78
CA LYS A 55 -17.44 5.75 -18.92
C LYS A 55 -16.38 4.68 -18.64
N VAL A 56 -15.70 4.74 -17.49
CA VAL A 56 -14.70 3.75 -17.10
C VAL A 56 -15.40 2.42 -16.83
N PRO A 57 -14.99 1.31 -17.48
CA PRO A 57 -15.59 0.00 -17.21
C PRO A 57 -15.40 -0.40 -15.75
N GLN A 58 -16.43 -0.97 -15.13
CA GLN A 58 -16.35 -1.43 -13.73
C GLN A 58 -15.22 -2.47 -13.54
N GLN A 59 -14.93 -3.28 -14.56
CA GLN A 59 -13.84 -4.25 -14.54
C GLN A 59 -12.45 -3.61 -14.36
N PHE A 60 -12.25 -2.36 -14.79
CA PHE A 60 -10.99 -1.65 -14.54
C PHE A 60 -10.70 -1.54 -13.03
N TYR A 61 -11.74 -1.38 -12.21
CA TYR A 61 -11.64 -1.21 -10.77
C TYR A 61 -11.54 -2.53 -10.00
N ASP A 62 -12.25 -3.55 -10.47
CA ASP A 62 -12.49 -4.78 -9.70
C ASP A 62 -11.59 -5.93 -10.12
N ASN A 63 -11.12 -5.95 -11.38
CA ASN A 63 -10.27 -7.02 -11.88
C ASN A 63 -8.83 -6.87 -11.35
N ARG A 64 -8.35 -7.93 -10.68
CA ARG A 64 -7.03 -7.99 -10.04
C ARG A 64 -5.99 -8.78 -10.84
N GLY A 65 -6.27 -9.11 -12.09
CA GLY A 65 -5.47 -9.98 -12.94
C GLY A 65 -5.79 -11.47 -12.70
N ALA A 66 -5.11 -12.33 -13.45
CA ALA A 66 -5.28 -13.78 -13.43
C ALA A 66 -3.92 -14.49 -13.46
N PHE A 67 -3.87 -15.72 -12.94
CA PHE A 67 -2.68 -16.56 -12.90
C PHE A 67 -1.48 -15.91 -12.20
N ASP A 68 -0.40 -15.70 -12.94
CA ASP A 68 0.87 -15.08 -12.56
C ASP A 68 0.89 -13.56 -12.82
N PHE A 69 -0.24 -12.99 -13.24
CA PHE A 69 -0.38 -11.56 -13.50
C PHE A 69 -1.28 -10.91 -12.45
N TRP A 70 -0.72 -9.99 -11.66
CA TRP A 70 -1.49 -9.14 -10.76
C TRP A 70 -1.65 -7.74 -11.34
N ARG A 71 -2.84 -7.19 -11.14
CA ARG A 71 -3.21 -5.87 -11.66
C ARG A 71 -3.85 -4.99 -10.58
N TYR A 72 -3.39 -3.75 -10.48
CA TYR A 72 -3.95 -2.76 -9.56
C TYR A 72 -4.30 -1.46 -10.28
N PRO A 73 -5.55 -0.96 -10.18
CA PRO A 73 -5.95 0.27 -10.85
C PRO A 73 -5.22 1.48 -10.29
N LEU A 74 -4.86 2.43 -11.16
CA LEU A 74 -4.46 3.79 -10.80
C LEU A 74 -5.48 4.77 -11.41
N VAL A 75 -5.07 5.99 -11.71
CA VAL A 75 -5.88 6.94 -12.47
C VAL A 75 -6.12 6.38 -13.88
N TYR A 76 -7.38 6.17 -14.25
CA TYR A 76 -7.74 5.62 -15.56
C TYR A 76 -7.11 6.44 -16.70
N PRO A 77 -6.46 5.83 -17.71
CA PRO A 77 -6.48 4.39 -18.03
C PRO A 77 -5.28 3.59 -17.50
N TYR A 78 -4.59 4.04 -16.46
CA TYR A 78 -3.33 3.41 -16.04
C TYR A 78 -3.53 2.40 -14.91
N SER A 79 -2.70 1.35 -14.92
CA SER A 79 -2.67 0.34 -13.86
C SER A 79 -1.24 -0.09 -13.57
N ILE A 80 -1.01 -0.58 -12.35
CA ILE A 80 0.20 -1.33 -12.00
C ILE A 80 -0.02 -2.77 -12.46
N GLY A 81 0.91 -3.29 -13.24
CA GLY A 81 1.00 -4.71 -13.59
C GLY A 81 2.22 -5.33 -12.94
N CYS A 82 2.03 -6.49 -12.32
CA CYS A 82 3.07 -7.30 -11.72
C CYS A 82 3.02 -8.70 -12.32
N ILE A 83 4.18 -9.24 -12.71
CA ILE A 83 4.31 -10.58 -13.30
C ILE A 83 5.11 -11.43 -12.30
N ASP A 84 4.69 -12.67 -12.09
CA ASP A 84 5.25 -13.69 -11.19
C ASP A 84 5.19 -13.39 -9.68
N VAL A 85 5.38 -12.13 -9.27
CA VAL A 85 5.36 -11.69 -7.86
C VAL A 85 4.71 -10.32 -7.71
N ARG A 86 4.30 -9.97 -6.48
CA ARG A 86 3.69 -8.66 -6.13
C ARG A 86 4.66 -7.65 -5.49
N ASP A 87 5.96 -7.94 -5.52
CA ASP A 87 6.98 -7.09 -4.89
C ASP A 87 7.42 -5.93 -5.76
N TYR A 88 7.29 -6.07 -7.08
CA TYR A 88 7.63 -5.05 -8.04
C TYR A 88 6.63 -5.07 -9.20
N GLY A 89 6.58 -3.97 -9.95
CA GLY A 89 5.72 -3.86 -11.12
C GLY A 89 6.11 -2.69 -12.01
N SER A 90 5.35 -2.53 -13.08
CA SER A 90 5.46 -1.42 -14.03
C SER A 90 4.08 -0.83 -14.29
N ILE A 91 4.03 0.40 -14.80
CA ILE A 91 2.77 1.02 -15.24
C ILE A 91 2.43 0.55 -16.65
N TYR A 92 1.16 0.19 -16.84
CA TYR A 92 0.57 -0.15 -18.14
C TYR A 92 -0.61 0.78 -18.44
N SER A 93 -0.99 0.86 -19.72
CA SER A 93 -2.20 1.55 -20.17
C SER A 93 -3.27 0.55 -20.58
N ASP A 94 -4.42 0.60 -19.91
CA ASP A 94 -5.61 -0.21 -20.18
C ASP A 94 -6.62 0.52 -21.09
N LYS A 95 -6.21 1.60 -21.75
CA LYS A 95 -7.11 2.49 -22.51
C LYS A 95 -7.96 1.73 -23.53
N ASP A 96 -7.34 0.75 -24.18
CA ASP A 96 -7.94 -0.03 -25.27
C ASP A 96 -8.16 -1.51 -24.85
N LYS A 97 -8.09 -1.80 -23.53
CA LYS A 97 -8.18 -3.17 -23.01
C LYS A 97 -9.63 -3.63 -22.96
N THR A 98 -9.91 -4.76 -23.63
CA THR A 98 -11.22 -5.42 -23.66
C THR A 98 -11.29 -6.62 -22.73
N ASN A 99 -10.16 -7.30 -22.50
CA ASN A 99 -10.02 -8.42 -21.57
C ASN A 99 -9.03 -8.07 -20.45
N TYR A 100 -9.49 -7.96 -19.21
CA TYR A 100 -8.63 -7.58 -18.08
C TYR A 100 -7.83 -8.75 -17.49
N ASP A 101 -8.18 -9.99 -17.83
CA ASP A 101 -7.51 -11.21 -17.36
C ASP A 101 -6.20 -11.49 -18.13
N GLU A 102 -6.00 -10.87 -19.28
CA GLU A 102 -4.78 -11.02 -20.08
C GLU A 102 -3.63 -10.18 -19.50
N GLY A 103 -2.55 -10.85 -19.09
CA GLY A 103 -1.23 -10.26 -18.90
C GLY A 103 -0.41 -10.26 -20.19
N GLY A 104 0.51 -9.32 -20.34
CA GLY A 104 1.65 -9.49 -21.26
C GLY A 104 1.53 -9.02 -22.71
N SER A 105 0.42 -8.46 -23.18
CA SER A 105 0.29 -7.95 -24.57
C SER A 105 0.64 -6.46 -24.74
N ILE A 106 0.94 -5.75 -23.64
CA ILE A 106 1.17 -4.29 -23.66
C ILE A 106 2.57 -3.99 -23.12
N GLN A 107 3.31 -3.15 -23.84
CA GLN A 107 4.63 -2.67 -23.40
C GLN A 107 4.49 -1.84 -22.11
N PRO A 108 5.34 -2.09 -21.08
CA PRO A 108 5.34 -1.25 -19.89
C PRO A 108 5.73 0.20 -20.25
N LEU A 109 5.10 1.16 -19.58
CA LEU A 109 5.34 2.60 -19.75
C LEU A 109 6.43 3.14 -18.82
N THR A 110 6.87 2.34 -17.86
CA THR A 110 7.86 2.70 -16.85
C THR A 110 8.83 1.57 -16.59
N ASP A 111 9.98 1.93 -16.03
CA ASP A 111 10.87 1.00 -15.35
C ASP A 111 10.15 0.32 -14.17
N TYR A 112 10.75 -0.77 -13.68
CA TYR A 112 10.27 -1.49 -12.50
C TYR A 112 10.39 -0.62 -11.24
N PHE A 113 9.39 -0.74 -10.37
CA PHE A 113 9.36 -0.12 -9.06
C PHE A 113 8.74 -1.04 -8.01
N ASP A 114 9.08 -0.78 -6.75
CA ASP A 114 8.62 -1.53 -5.58
C ASP A 114 7.79 -0.68 -4.60
N LYS A 115 8.08 0.63 -4.53
CA LYS A 115 7.38 1.60 -3.67
C LYS A 115 7.00 2.86 -4.44
N PHE A 116 5.84 3.41 -4.10
CA PHE A 116 5.28 4.55 -4.81
C PHE A 116 4.31 5.37 -3.96
N THR A 117 3.97 6.54 -4.49
CA THR A 117 2.87 7.40 -4.07
C THR A 117 2.29 8.08 -5.32
N PHE A 118 1.06 8.57 -5.27
CA PHE A 118 0.45 9.25 -6.41
C PHE A 118 -0.65 10.22 -5.99
N ASP A 119 -0.92 11.17 -6.87
CA ASP A 119 -2.09 12.04 -6.82
C ASP A 119 -2.91 11.88 -8.10
N LYS A 120 -3.86 12.78 -8.35
CA LYS A 120 -4.72 12.73 -9.55
C LYS A 120 -3.99 13.02 -10.87
N VAL A 121 -2.75 13.53 -10.84
CA VAL A 121 -1.99 13.99 -12.01
C VAL A 121 -0.68 13.22 -12.18
N HIS A 122 -0.01 12.88 -11.09
CA HIS A 122 1.33 12.31 -11.09
C HIS A 122 1.41 11.05 -10.25
N PHE A 123 2.27 10.14 -10.69
CA PHE A 123 2.72 8.97 -9.98
C PHE A 123 4.22 9.11 -9.70
N VAL A 124 4.67 8.73 -8.52
CA VAL A 124 6.05 8.90 -8.07
C VAL A 124 6.51 7.60 -7.45
N ALA A 125 7.66 7.08 -7.88
CA ALA A 125 8.14 5.79 -7.39
C ALA A 125 9.65 5.70 -7.25
N THR A 126 10.09 4.79 -6.38
CA THR A 126 11.48 4.30 -6.32
C THR A 126 11.69 3.28 -7.42
N LYS A 127 12.73 3.47 -8.24
CA LYS A 127 13.14 2.45 -9.18
C LYS A 127 13.70 1.25 -8.39
N CYS A 128 13.37 0.05 -8.84
CA CYS A 128 13.98 -1.17 -8.34
C CYS A 128 14.64 -1.92 -9.49
N ARG A 129 15.33 -3.00 -9.16
CA ARG A 129 15.96 -3.86 -10.17
C ARG A 129 14.88 -4.56 -10.97
N SER A 130 15.08 -4.64 -12.27
CA SER A 130 14.33 -5.56 -13.09
C SER A 130 14.81 -6.99 -12.83
N PRO A 131 13.96 -8.01 -13.04
CA PRO A 131 14.38 -9.42 -13.03
C PRO A 131 15.46 -9.76 -14.06
N PHE A 132 15.68 -8.87 -15.04
CA PHE A 132 16.63 -9.03 -16.12
C PHE A 132 17.95 -8.27 -15.87
N ASP A 133 18.01 -7.46 -14.81
CA ASP A 133 19.21 -6.71 -14.45
C ASP A 133 20.25 -7.65 -13.85
N ARG A 134 21.53 -7.42 -14.20
CA ARG A 134 22.65 -8.10 -13.53
C ARG A 134 22.75 -7.65 -12.09
N ASP A 135 23.24 -8.51 -11.20
CA ASP A 135 23.47 -8.25 -9.76
C ASP A 135 24.41 -7.06 -9.45
N THR A 136 25.14 -6.56 -10.43
CA THR A 136 26.05 -5.41 -10.29
C THR A 136 25.41 -4.04 -10.54
N VAL A 137 24.18 -3.97 -11.05
CA VAL A 137 23.47 -2.70 -11.30
C VAL A 137 23.10 -2.00 -9.98
N GLU A 138 23.64 -0.79 -9.76
CA GLU A 138 23.31 0.05 -8.62
C GLU A 138 22.08 0.92 -8.91
N ILE A 139 20.98 0.69 -8.18
CA ILE A 139 19.71 1.44 -8.30
C ILE A 139 19.42 2.25 -7.01
N SER A 140 20.46 2.55 -6.25
CA SER A 140 20.37 3.43 -5.09
C SER A 140 19.91 4.83 -5.51
N ASP A 141 18.98 5.41 -4.75
CA ASP A 141 18.49 6.79 -4.92
C ASP A 141 17.98 7.16 -6.33
N GLN A 142 17.41 6.19 -7.06
CA GLN A 142 16.77 6.43 -8.34
C GLN A 142 15.24 6.45 -8.21
N TYR A 143 14.63 7.49 -8.77
CA TYR A 143 13.20 7.70 -8.77
C TYR A 143 12.70 8.00 -10.18
N PHE A 144 11.39 7.88 -10.39
CA PHE A 144 10.75 8.48 -11.54
C PHE A 144 9.44 9.16 -11.15
N VAL A 145 9.05 10.14 -11.95
CA VAL A 145 7.72 10.74 -11.94
C VAL A 145 7.04 10.40 -13.25
N PHE A 146 5.86 9.81 -13.19
CA PHE A 146 5.02 9.51 -14.34
C PHE A 146 3.81 10.43 -14.34
N SER A 147 3.50 11.01 -15.50
CA SER A 147 2.36 11.92 -15.66
C SER A 147 1.17 11.18 -16.27
N PHE A 148 0.04 11.16 -15.55
CA PHE A 148 -1.21 10.58 -16.03
C PHE A 148 -1.84 11.41 -17.16
N ALA A 149 -1.40 12.65 -17.38
CA ALA A 149 -1.97 13.51 -18.43
C ALA A 149 -1.55 13.05 -19.83
N ASN A 150 -0.31 12.60 -19.98
CA ASN A 150 0.32 12.30 -21.27
C ASN A 150 1.00 10.92 -21.32
N GLY A 151 1.04 10.18 -20.21
CA GLY A 151 1.63 8.84 -20.17
C GLY A 151 3.15 8.82 -20.26
N THR A 152 3.84 9.91 -19.89
CA THR A 152 5.30 10.00 -19.98
C THR A 152 5.95 9.93 -18.60
N SER A 153 7.13 9.32 -18.52
CA SER A 153 7.96 9.26 -17.31
C SER A 153 9.20 10.16 -17.41
N LYS A 154 9.63 10.68 -16.26
CA LYS A 154 10.87 11.43 -16.08
C LYS A 154 11.67 10.84 -14.93
N ASN A 155 12.89 10.40 -15.21
CA ASN A 155 13.80 9.86 -14.21
C ASN A 155 14.46 10.98 -13.39
N ILE A 156 14.63 10.74 -12.09
CA ILE A 156 15.21 11.69 -11.13
C ILE A 156 16.18 10.94 -10.24
N LYS A 157 17.42 11.42 -10.15
CA LYS A 157 18.43 10.89 -9.24
C LYS A 157 18.54 11.75 -7.99
N GLY A 158 18.48 11.10 -6.82
CA GLY A 158 18.65 11.72 -5.51
C GLY A 158 17.36 12.29 -4.91
N LEU A 159 17.13 11.98 -3.64
CA LEU A 159 15.96 12.43 -2.88
C LEU A 159 15.82 13.96 -2.82
N GLY A 160 16.94 14.69 -2.75
CA GLY A 160 16.94 16.15 -2.74
C GLY A 160 16.37 16.75 -4.04
N ASN A 161 16.69 16.15 -5.19
CA ASN A 161 16.16 16.57 -6.49
C ASN A 161 14.70 16.17 -6.63
N LEU A 162 14.32 14.99 -6.15
CA LEU A 162 12.92 14.57 -6.10
C LEU A 162 12.07 15.57 -5.31
N LYS A 163 12.47 15.94 -4.10
CA LYS A 163 11.74 16.91 -3.26
C LYS A 163 11.56 18.26 -3.95
N LYS A 164 12.61 18.75 -4.64
CA LYS A 164 12.52 20.00 -5.43
C LYS A 164 11.52 19.87 -6.57
N GLU A 165 11.57 18.76 -7.32
CA GLU A 165 10.68 18.51 -8.43
C GLU A 165 9.21 18.40 -7.98
N LEU A 166 8.94 17.64 -6.91
CA LEU A 166 7.59 17.49 -6.33
C LEU A 166 7.01 18.85 -5.88
N LYS A 167 7.84 19.72 -5.30
CA LYS A 167 7.45 21.08 -4.94
C LYS A 167 7.11 21.92 -6.17
N ASN A 168 7.94 21.84 -7.22
CA ASN A 168 7.75 22.60 -8.46
C ASN A 168 6.45 22.20 -9.19
N MET A 169 6.15 20.90 -9.24
CA MET A 169 4.91 20.40 -9.87
C MET A 169 3.67 20.54 -8.99
N LYS A 170 3.81 21.03 -7.75
CA LYS A 170 2.74 21.12 -6.74
C LYS A 170 2.06 19.77 -6.49
N PHE A 171 2.87 18.72 -6.34
CA PHE A 171 2.40 17.37 -6.01
C PHE A 171 1.55 17.40 -4.74
N SER A 172 0.37 16.79 -4.79
CA SER A 172 -0.60 16.83 -3.68
C SER A 172 -0.83 15.46 -3.04
N GLY A 173 -0.08 14.43 -3.43
CA GLY A 173 -0.15 13.11 -2.84
C GLY A 173 0.65 13.00 -1.56
N ASP A 174 0.61 11.84 -0.93
CA ASP A 174 1.34 11.58 0.30
C ASP A 174 2.86 11.61 0.07
N THR A 175 3.61 12.11 1.05
CA THR A 175 5.08 12.13 1.00
C THR A 175 5.71 10.80 1.37
N THR A 176 4.92 9.87 1.88
CA THR A 176 5.35 8.52 2.27
C THR A 176 5.02 7.54 1.17
N PHE A 177 5.99 6.72 0.78
CA PHE A 177 5.77 5.72 -0.25
C PHE A 177 5.17 4.45 0.38
N MET A 178 4.25 3.83 -0.35
CA MET A 178 3.69 2.51 -0.03
C MET A 178 4.20 1.47 -1.03
N THR A 179 4.25 0.23 -0.59
CA THR A 179 4.53 -0.93 -1.44
C THR A 179 3.32 -1.31 -2.28
N ILE A 180 3.55 -2.07 -3.35
CA ILE A 180 2.46 -2.63 -4.18
C ILE A 180 1.57 -3.58 -3.37
N ARG A 181 2.14 -4.38 -2.46
CA ARG A 181 1.33 -5.24 -1.57
C ARG A 181 0.40 -4.44 -0.66
N GLU A 182 0.92 -3.39 -0.02
CA GLU A 182 0.10 -2.52 0.84
C GLU A 182 -1.01 -1.84 0.06
N TYR A 183 -0.72 -1.40 -1.18
CA TYR A 183 -1.73 -0.84 -2.08
C TYR A 183 -2.83 -1.86 -2.37
N GLY A 184 -2.44 -3.08 -2.76
CA GLY A 184 -3.37 -4.17 -3.05
C GLY A 184 -4.23 -4.60 -1.86
N GLN A 185 -3.74 -4.47 -0.63
CA GLN A 185 -4.51 -4.76 0.59
C GLN A 185 -5.54 -3.68 0.94
N LYS A 186 -5.31 -2.44 0.50
CA LYS A 186 -6.19 -1.28 0.78
C LYS A 186 -7.27 -1.07 -0.29
N LEU A 187 -7.18 -1.79 -1.40
CA LEU A 187 -8.05 -1.70 -2.58
C LEU A 187 -9.27 -2.62 -2.50
#